data_AF-A0A2I9DNN5-F1
#
_entry.id   AF-A0A2I9DNN5-F1
#
_cell.length_a   1.000
_cell.length_b   1.000
_cell.length_c   1.000
_cell.angle_alpha   90.00
_cell.angle_beta   90.00
_cell.angle_gamma   90.00
#
_symmetry.space_group_name_H-M   'P 1'
#
loop_
_entity.id
_entity.type
_entity.pdbx_description
1 polymer ?
#
loop_
_entity_poly.entity_id
_entity_poly.type
_entity_poly.pdbx_seq_one_letter_code
_entity_poly.pdbx_strand_id
1 'polypeptide(L)'
;MGKKIIKREQNAINKECRKHLENREPTKENTFVNESTSQVEHQESEEKDILHKIRELAKEHYHTLKRYPSKKELYTVNLITDGYLETSFMISSLLKVCITALDAERTPNSVVPEPEQNIREVLGYILNMIPYEEMEFLDKIRNLLPNWET
;
A
#
# COMPACT_ATOMS: atom_id res chain seq x y z
N MET A 1 -6.39 26.60 -8.73
CA MET A 1 -7.86 26.83 -8.71
C MET A 1 -8.59 25.48 -8.78
N GLY A 2 -8.50 24.62 -7.75
CA GLY A 2 -8.95 23.21 -7.88
C GLY A 2 -9.34 22.48 -6.58
N LYS A 3 -9.55 23.18 -5.46
CA LYS A 3 -9.82 22.54 -4.15
C LYS A 3 -11.29 22.55 -3.69
N LYS A 4 -12.24 23.01 -4.51
CA LYS A 4 -13.66 23.17 -4.12
C LYS A 4 -14.63 22.08 -4.62
N ILE A 5 -14.25 21.27 -5.61
CA ILE A 5 -15.18 20.32 -6.25
C ILE A 5 -15.24 18.99 -5.47
N ILE A 6 -14.10 18.47 -5.03
CA ILE A 6 -14.00 17.18 -4.31
C ILE A 6 -14.72 17.20 -2.93
N LYS A 7 -14.82 18.37 -2.28
CA LYS A 7 -15.52 18.50 -0.98
C LYS A 7 -17.05 18.41 -1.07
N ARG A 8 -17.66 18.63 -2.24
CA ARG A 8 -19.13 18.59 -2.38
C ARG A 8 -19.66 17.16 -2.53
N GLU A 9 -18.93 16.29 -3.23
CA GLU A 9 -19.32 14.89 -3.44
C GLU A 9 -19.16 14.05 -2.16
N GLN A 10 -18.08 14.26 -1.39
CA GLN A 10 -17.89 13.58 -0.10
C GLN A 10 -18.97 13.95 0.94
N ASN A 11 -19.50 15.18 0.87
CA ASN A 11 -20.57 15.64 1.76
C ASN A 11 -21.96 15.12 1.35
N ALA A 12 -22.17 14.80 0.06
CA ALA A 12 -23.42 14.21 -0.41
C ALA A 12 -23.54 12.74 0.05
N ILE A 13 -22.46 11.97 -0.10
CA ILE A 13 -22.40 10.55 0.31
C ILE A 13 -22.58 10.42 1.83
N ASN A 14 -21.92 11.27 2.63
CA ASN A 14 -22.08 11.25 4.09
C ASN A 14 -23.46 11.71 4.57
N LYS A 15 -24.22 12.45 3.76
CA LYS A 15 -25.59 12.89 4.07
C LYS A 15 -26.61 11.80 3.74
N GLU A 16 -26.38 11.03 2.67
CA GLU A 16 -27.23 9.89 2.29
C GLU A 16 -27.15 8.75 3.32
N CYS A 17 -25.93 8.44 3.81
CA CYS A 17 -25.73 7.42 4.86
C CYS A 17 -26.37 7.79 6.21
N ARG A 18 -26.55 9.09 6.52
CA ARG A 18 -27.19 9.54 7.77
C ARG A 18 -28.71 9.44 7.74
N LYS A 19 -29.35 9.63 6.58
CA LYS A 19 -30.82 9.56 6.47
C LYS A 19 -31.39 8.16 6.65
N HIS A 20 -30.59 7.11 6.45
CA HIS A 20 -31.01 5.73 6.67
C HIS A 20 -30.96 5.29 8.14
N LEU A 21 -30.38 6.09 9.04
CA LEU A 21 -30.24 5.75 10.47
C LEU A 21 -31.23 6.47 11.40
N GLU A 22 -31.94 7.51 10.94
CA GLU A 22 -32.79 8.36 11.81
C GLU A 22 -34.31 8.08 11.72
N ASN A 23 -34.77 7.07 10.96
CA ASN A 23 -36.21 6.79 10.77
C ASN A 23 -36.69 5.47 11.41
N ARG A 24 -36.32 5.19 12.67
CA ARG A 24 -37.03 4.16 13.44
C ARG A 24 -37.14 4.55 14.91
N GLU A 25 -38.26 5.17 15.26
CA GLU A 25 -38.70 5.38 16.64
C GLU A 25 -40.03 4.63 16.91
N PRO A 26 -40.38 4.39 18.19
CA PRO A 26 -40.68 3.05 18.71
C PRO A 26 -42.13 2.86 19.15
N THR A 27 -42.65 1.63 19.09
CA THR A 27 -43.86 1.28 19.86
C THR A 27 -43.80 -0.16 20.38
N LYS A 28 -43.92 -0.27 21.70
CA LYS A 28 -44.02 -1.50 22.50
C LYS A 28 -45.47 -2.00 22.47
N GLU A 29 -45.68 -3.31 22.38
CA GLU A 29 -46.75 -3.96 23.13
C GLU A 29 -46.35 -5.42 23.43
N ASN A 30 -46.46 -5.78 24.70
CA ASN A 30 -46.07 -7.06 25.28
C ASN A 30 -47.05 -8.15 24.82
N THR A 31 -46.60 -9.42 24.71
CA THR A 31 -47.21 -10.61 25.35
C THR A 31 -46.43 -11.89 24.95
N PHE A 32 -45.81 -12.52 25.95
CA PHE A 32 -45.58 -13.97 26.11
C PHE A 32 -44.73 -14.75 25.08
N VAL A 33 -43.50 -15.12 25.51
CA VAL A 33 -42.96 -16.48 25.72
C VAL A 33 -41.44 -16.44 25.53
N ASN A 34 -40.72 -16.94 26.53
CA ASN A 34 -39.27 -17.07 26.61
C ASN A 34 -38.67 -17.87 25.45
N GLU A 35 -37.85 -17.24 24.59
CA GLU A 35 -36.90 -17.98 23.74
C GLU A 35 -35.69 -17.16 23.21
N SER A 36 -35.61 -15.85 23.46
CA SER A 36 -34.65 -14.99 22.73
C SER A 36 -33.29 -14.77 23.39
N THR A 37 -33.02 -15.28 24.59
CA THR A 37 -31.69 -15.15 25.22
C THR A 37 -30.62 -15.96 24.46
N SER A 38 -31.03 -16.98 23.70
CA SER A 38 -30.13 -17.88 22.97
C SER A 38 -29.61 -17.28 21.65
N GLN A 39 -30.34 -16.35 21.02
CA GLN A 39 -30.01 -15.88 19.66
C GLN A 39 -28.97 -14.75 19.63
N VAL A 40 -28.89 -13.94 20.69
CA VAL A 40 -27.91 -12.83 20.80
C VAL A 40 -26.50 -13.38 21.07
N GLU A 41 -26.38 -14.46 21.84
CA GLU A 41 -25.09 -15.09 22.17
C GLU A 41 -24.49 -15.87 20.98
N HIS A 42 -25.34 -16.53 20.17
CA HIS A 42 -24.87 -17.25 18.97
C HIS A 42 -24.31 -16.31 17.90
N GLN A 43 -24.94 -15.16 17.70
CA GLN A 43 -24.52 -14.20 16.66
C GLN A 43 -23.22 -13.49 17.03
N GLU A 44 -23.01 -13.18 18.31
CA GLU A 44 -21.76 -12.58 18.81
C GLU A 44 -20.59 -13.58 18.79
N SER A 45 -20.87 -14.88 18.95
CA SER A 45 -19.89 -15.96 18.85
C SER A 45 -19.42 -16.18 17.40
N GLU A 46 -20.35 -16.22 16.45
CA GLU A 46 -20.03 -16.40 15.03
C GLU A 46 -19.24 -15.22 14.46
N GLU A 47 -19.57 -13.98 14.85
CA GLU A 47 -18.81 -12.78 14.46
C GLU A 47 -17.37 -12.81 15.00
N LYS A 48 -17.17 -13.25 16.25
CA LYS A 48 -15.83 -13.43 16.84
C LYS A 48 -15.04 -14.52 16.11
N ASP A 49 -15.69 -15.61 15.71
CA ASP A 49 -15.06 -16.69 14.94
C ASP A 49 -14.67 -16.24 13.52
N ILE A 50 -15.51 -15.44 12.86
CA ILE A 50 -15.20 -14.85 11.55
C ILE A 50 -14.05 -13.86 11.66
N LEU A 51 -14.05 -12.96 12.66
CA LEU A 51 -12.95 -12.03 12.90
C LEU A 51 -11.64 -12.74 13.24
N HIS A 52 -11.71 -13.84 13.99
CA HIS A 52 -10.57 -14.69 14.26
C HIS A 52 -10.01 -15.28 12.95
N LYS A 53 -10.86 -15.87 12.10
CA LYS A 53 -10.44 -16.39 10.79
C LYS A 53 -9.83 -15.30 9.90
N ILE A 54 -10.43 -14.11 9.85
CA ILE A 54 -9.89 -12.98 9.10
C ILE A 54 -8.52 -12.57 9.64
N ARG A 55 -8.33 -12.57 10.96
CA ARG A 55 -7.04 -12.25 11.58
C ARG A 55 -5.97 -13.30 11.24
N GLU A 56 -6.33 -14.58 11.25
CA GLU A 56 -5.41 -15.65 10.86
C GLU A 56 -5.04 -15.53 9.38
N LEU A 57 -6.01 -15.32 8.50
CA LEU A 57 -5.76 -15.07 7.07
C LEU A 57 -4.89 -13.82 6.84
N ALA A 58 -5.12 -12.76 7.61
CA ALA A 58 -4.30 -11.55 7.52
C ALA A 58 -2.86 -11.81 7.94
N LYS A 59 -2.62 -12.59 9.00
CA LYS A 59 -1.27 -13.00 9.39
C LYS A 59 -0.61 -13.88 8.34
N GLU A 60 -1.37 -14.76 7.71
CA GLU A 60 -0.89 -15.68 6.67
C GLU A 60 -0.49 -14.93 5.39
N HIS A 61 -1.25 -13.90 4.99
CA HIS A 61 -1.08 -13.28 3.68
C HIS A 61 -0.46 -11.88 3.69
N TYR A 62 -0.44 -11.15 4.82
CA TYR A 62 0.09 -9.78 4.89
C TYR A 62 1.51 -9.68 5.44
N HIS A 63 2.44 -10.46 4.90
CA HIS A 63 3.85 -10.42 5.33
C HIS A 63 4.77 -9.60 4.42
N THR A 64 4.38 -9.36 3.16
CA THR A 64 5.26 -8.71 2.15
C THR A 64 5.23 -7.19 2.23
N LEU A 65 4.04 -6.60 2.34
CA LEU A 65 3.86 -5.15 2.38
C LEU A 65 3.85 -4.65 3.82
N LYS A 66 4.73 -3.69 4.14
CA LYS A 66 4.74 -3.02 5.45
C LYS A 66 4.11 -1.65 5.33
N ARG A 67 3.30 -1.25 6.31
CA ARG A 67 2.67 0.07 6.27
C ARG A 67 3.71 1.17 6.44
N TYR A 68 3.69 2.18 5.58
CA TYR A 68 4.58 3.33 5.71
C TYR A 68 4.16 4.19 6.91
N PRO A 69 5.06 4.50 7.85
CA PRO A 69 4.68 5.06 9.15
C PRO A 69 4.08 6.47 9.06
N SER A 70 4.47 7.28 8.06
CA SER A 70 4.12 8.71 8.02
C SER A 70 2.99 9.07 7.05
N LYS A 71 2.53 8.16 6.19
CA LYS A 71 1.44 8.42 5.23
C LYS A 71 0.44 7.28 5.21
N LYS A 72 -0.83 7.62 5.46
CA LYS A 72 -1.96 6.68 5.32
C LYS A 72 -2.00 6.19 3.88
N GLU A 73 -2.29 4.90 3.70
CA GLU A 73 -2.41 4.19 2.40
C GLU A 73 -1.11 3.89 1.65
N LEU A 74 0.05 4.33 2.14
CA LEU A 74 1.33 3.90 1.56
C LEU A 74 1.86 2.65 2.24
N TYR A 75 2.47 1.79 1.42
CA TYR A 75 3.13 0.57 1.84
C TYR A 75 4.54 0.52 1.27
N THR A 76 5.46 -0.08 2.01
CA THR A 76 6.82 -0.38 1.57
C THR A 76 6.95 -1.86 1.29
N VAL A 77 7.67 -2.15 0.21
CA VAL A 77 8.26 -3.47 -0.05
C VAL A 77 9.73 -3.34 0.31
N ASN A 78 10.24 -4.26 1.14
CA ASN A 78 11.66 -4.32 1.42
C ASN A 78 12.33 -5.18 0.36
N LEU A 79 13.37 -4.65 -0.28
CA LEU A 79 14.24 -5.42 -1.15
C LEU A 79 15.44 -5.91 -0.34
N ILE A 80 15.79 -7.18 -0.49
CA ILE A 80 16.92 -7.79 0.22
C ILE A 80 18.12 -7.79 -0.72
N THR A 81 19.24 -7.22 -0.27
CA THR A 81 20.50 -7.13 -1.01
C THR A 81 21.69 -7.35 -0.06
N ASP A 82 22.77 -7.92 -0.59
CA ASP A 82 24.05 -8.15 0.08
C ASP A 82 24.94 -6.89 -0.01
N GLY A 83 24.46 -5.83 0.65
CA GLY A 83 25.18 -4.57 0.80
C GLY A 83 25.15 -3.64 -0.42
N TYR A 84 25.91 -2.54 -0.34
CA TYR A 84 25.81 -1.43 -1.29
C TYR A 84 26.29 -1.77 -2.71
N LEU A 85 27.31 -2.62 -2.84
CA LEU A 85 27.83 -3.00 -4.15
C LEU A 85 26.80 -3.83 -4.93
N GLU A 86 26.23 -4.86 -4.32
CA GLU A 86 25.18 -5.66 -4.95
C GLU A 86 23.93 -4.81 -5.23
N THR A 87 23.53 -3.96 -4.28
CA THR A 87 22.42 -3.01 -4.49
C THR A 87 22.66 -2.14 -5.73
N SER A 88 23.88 -1.64 -5.90
CA SER A 88 24.26 -0.81 -7.06
C SER A 88 24.22 -1.60 -8.36
N PHE A 89 24.70 -2.86 -8.36
CA PHE A 89 24.59 -3.74 -9.51
C PHE A 89 23.15 -4.08 -9.87
N MET A 90 22.30 -4.29 -8.88
CA MET A 90 20.87 -4.53 -9.08
C MET A 90 20.17 -3.30 -9.69
N ILE A 91 20.38 -2.10 -9.14
CA ILE A 91 19.87 -0.85 -9.72
C ILE A 91 20.37 -0.68 -11.16
N SER A 92 21.66 -0.91 -11.40
CA SER A 92 22.26 -0.84 -12.74
C SER A 92 21.64 -1.85 -13.70
N SER A 93 21.40 -3.08 -13.25
CA SER A 93 20.81 -4.14 -14.06
C SER A 93 19.37 -3.83 -14.44
N LEU A 94 18.57 -3.33 -13.49
CA LEU A 94 17.20 -2.87 -13.74
C LEU A 94 17.18 -1.72 -14.76
N LEU A 95 18.08 -0.74 -14.63
CA LEU A 95 18.22 0.34 -15.62
C LEU A 95 18.55 -0.20 -17.02
N LYS A 96 19.53 -1.10 -17.13
CA LYS A 96 19.92 -1.70 -18.42
C LYS A 96 18.77 -2.46 -19.07
N VAL A 97 17.98 -3.19 -18.29
CA VAL A 97 16.78 -3.88 -18.77
C VAL A 97 15.75 -2.87 -19.27
N CYS A 98 15.48 -1.79 -18.53
CA CYS A 98 14.57 -0.74 -18.98
C CYS A 98 15.05 -0.07 -20.27
N ILE A 99 16.35 0.23 -20.40
CA ILE A 99 16.94 0.79 -21.63
C ILE A 99 16.72 -0.18 -22.80
N THR A 100 17.03 -1.46 -22.60
CA THR A 100 16.82 -2.50 -23.62
C THR A 100 15.34 -2.62 -24.01
N ALA A 101 14.43 -2.51 -23.05
CA ALA A 101 12.99 -2.54 -23.29
C ALA A 101 12.47 -1.28 -24.02
N LEU A 102 13.13 -0.13 -23.83
CA LEU A 102 12.85 1.10 -24.57
C LEU A 102 13.38 1.05 -26.01
N ASP A 103 14.41 0.27 -26.29
CA ASP A 103 14.94 0.11 -27.65
C ASP A 103 14.24 -1.01 -28.44
N ALA A 104 13.60 -1.95 -27.77
CA ALA A 104 12.86 -3.06 -28.39
C ALA A 104 11.53 -2.64 -29.03
N GLU A 105 11.04 -3.44 -29.98
CA GLU A 105 9.67 -3.32 -30.50
C GLU A 105 8.66 -3.63 -29.38
N ARG A 106 7.94 -2.61 -28.92
CA ARG A 106 6.99 -2.70 -27.81
C ARG A 106 5.61 -3.11 -28.32
N THR A 107 5.38 -4.42 -28.44
CA THR A 107 4.06 -4.97 -28.77
C THR A 107 3.32 -5.42 -27.50
N PRO A 108 2.13 -4.86 -27.23
CA PRO A 108 1.24 -5.34 -26.18
C PRO A 108 0.96 -6.84 -26.30
N ASN A 109 0.96 -7.55 -25.18
CA ASN A 109 0.59 -8.95 -25.13
C ASN A 109 -0.17 -9.29 -23.83
N SER A 110 -0.56 -10.55 -23.66
CA SER A 110 -1.34 -10.99 -22.49
C SER A 110 -0.60 -10.84 -21.16
N VAL A 111 0.73 -10.80 -21.17
CA VAL A 111 1.58 -10.65 -19.97
C VAL A 111 1.87 -9.17 -19.69
N VAL A 112 2.11 -8.39 -20.73
CA VAL A 112 2.46 -6.97 -20.66
C VAL A 112 1.54 -6.18 -21.60
N PRO A 113 0.36 -5.74 -21.13
CA PRO A 113 -0.62 -5.04 -21.96
C PRO A 113 -0.19 -3.60 -22.30
N GLU A 114 0.49 -2.93 -21.37
CA GLU A 114 0.91 -1.54 -21.50
C GLU A 114 2.43 -1.40 -21.31
N PRO A 115 3.25 -1.89 -22.26
CA PRO A 115 4.70 -1.96 -22.10
C PRO A 115 5.34 -0.61 -21.80
N GLU A 116 4.88 0.47 -22.45
CA GLU A 116 5.42 1.83 -22.24
C GLU A 116 5.12 2.36 -20.84
N GLN A 117 3.89 2.16 -20.36
CA GLN A 117 3.48 2.57 -19.02
C GLN A 117 4.28 1.79 -17.96
N ASN A 118 4.39 0.47 -18.13
CA ASN A 118 5.10 -0.40 -17.21
C ASN A 118 6.59 -0.03 -17.10
N ILE A 119 7.25 0.22 -18.24
CA ILE A 119 8.65 0.68 -18.23
C ILE A 119 8.79 2.01 -17.48
N ARG A 120 7.87 2.96 -17.72
CA ARG A 120 7.89 4.26 -17.02
C ARG A 120 7.73 4.11 -15.51
N GLU A 121 6.84 3.23 -15.07
CA GLU A 121 6.62 2.95 -13.65
C GLU A 121 7.84 2.30 -13.00
N VAL A 122 8.45 1.30 -13.66
CA VAL A 122 9.67 0.66 -13.17
C VAL A 122 10.82 1.67 -13.07
N LEU A 123 10.99 2.54 -14.05
CA LEU A 123 11.97 3.64 -13.96
C LEU A 123 11.69 4.57 -12.76
N GLY A 124 10.42 4.86 -12.48
CA GLY A 124 10.02 5.59 -11.28
C GLY A 124 10.40 4.86 -9.98
N TYR A 125 10.22 3.54 -9.91
CA TYR A 125 10.66 2.74 -8.77
C TYR A 125 12.18 2.71 -8.63
N ILE A 126 12.92 2.60 -9.73
CA ILE A 126 14.38 2.65 -9.74
C ILE A 126 14.89 3.96 -9.15
N LEU A 127 14.29 5.10 -9.49
CA LEU A 127 14.68 6.39 -8.91
C LEU A 127 14.52 6.40 -7.38
N ASN A 128 13.47 5.77 -6.85
CA ASN A 128 13.27 5.65 -5.40
C ASN A 128 14.23 4.67 -4.72
N MET A 129 14.96 3.83 -5.48
CA MET A 129 15.97 2.90 -4.94
C MET A 129 17.36 3.53 -4.82
N ILE A 130 17.61 4.71 -5.42
CA ILE A 130 18.92 5.35 -5.36
C ILE A 130 19.19 5.88 -3.94
N PRO A 131 20.25 5.43 -3.26
CA PRO A 131 20.55 5.80 -1.87
C PRO A 131 21.28 7.15 -1.79
N TYR A 132 20.57 8.24 -2.07
CA TYR A 132 21.16 9.59 -2.18
C TYR A 132 21.83 10.08 -0.89
N GLU A 133 21.27 9.75 0.28
CA GLU A 133 21.83 10.15 1.58
C GLU A 133 23.17 9.46 1.85
N GLU A 134 23.26 8.17 1.52
CA GLU A 134 24.49 7.39 1.63
C GLU A 134 25.55 7.89 0.63
N MET A 135 25.13 8.30 -0.58
CA MET A 135 26.05 8.93 -1.54
C MET A 135 26.59 10.27 -1.00
N GLU A 136 25.74 11.11 -0.41
CA GLU A 136 26.18 12.37 0.22
C GLU A 136 27.14 12.11 1.40
N PHE A 137 26.88 11.06 2.18
CA PHE A 137 27.77 10.62 3.25
C PHE A 137 29.16 10.21 2.72
N LEU A 138 29.23 9.49 1.59
CA LEU A 138 30.50 9.11 0.96
C LEU A 138 31.29 10.34 0.48
N ASP A 139 30.63 11.33 -0.10
CA ASP A 139 31.27 12.59 -0.52
C ASP A 139 31.81 13.37 0.69
N LYS A 140 31.06 13.44 1.79
CA LYS A 140 31.53 14.05 3.05
C LYS A 140 32.76 13.35 3.59
N ILE A 141 32.80 12.02 3.60
CA ILE A 141 33.99 11.25 4.03
C ILE A 141 35.20 11.60 3.17
N ARG A 142 35.02 11.60 1.83
CA ARG A 142 36.11 11.92 0.90
C ARG A 142 36.73 13.28 1.20
N ASN A 143 35.90 14.29 1.49
CA ASN A 143 36.37 15.64 1.81
C ASN A 143 37.09 15.73 3.16
N LEU A 144 36.76 14.86 4.11
CA LEU A 144 37.44 14.76 5.41
C LEU A 144 38.75 13.98 5.35
N LEU A 145 39.01 13.27 4.25
CA LEU A 145 40.24 12.53 4.00
C LEU A 145 41.06 13.22 2.89
N PRO A 146 41.62 14.42 3.13
CA PRO A 146 42.26 15.21 2.08
C PRO A 146 43.51 14.55 1.42
N ASN A 147 44.03 13.44 1.97
CA ASN A 147 45.31 12.85 1.57
C ASN A 147 45.27 11.32 1.29
N TRP A 148 44.14 10.74 0.90
CA TRP A 148 44.10 9.29 0.58
C TRP A 148 44.80 8.93 -0.74
N GLU A 149 45.21 9.92 -1.52
CA GLU A 149 46.14 9.78 -2.64
C GLU A 149 47.58 9.81 -2.10
N THR A 150 48.06 8.69 -1.55
CA THR A 150 49.50 8.41 -1.39
C THR A 150 49.79 7.05 -2.03
#